data_AF-A0A521IGY7-F1
#
_entry.id   AF-A0A521IGY7-F1
#
_cell.length_a   1.000
_cell.length_b   1.000
_cell.length_c   1.000
_cell.angle_alpha   90.00
_cell.angle_beta   90.00
_cell.angle_gamma   90.00
#
_symmetry.space_group_name_H-M   'P 1'
#
loop_
_entity.id
_entity.type
_entity.pdbx_description
1 polymer ?
#
loop_
_entity_poly.entity_id
_entity_poly.type
_entity_poly.pdbx_seq_one_letter_code
_entity_poly.pdbx_strand_id
1 'polypeptide(L)'
;MNVAVKNSLIKYGFLVLFFVCLAILLGLAHHLSGTGADNRLKTGIETMLTETYSTAIILEEKITVHNAGWTFLEAWKSGKETVLALRVTGTSGPYTGVFVYDGVGSTNFAGILGSDNSDASTRGLSQYTITVWENRITSLVQNGADSQ
;
A
#
# COMPACT_ATOMS: atom_id res chain seq x y z
N MET A 1 -13.99 55.42 4.78
CA MET A 1 -13.15 54.30 5.28
C MET A 1 -11.71 54.79 5.42
N ASN A 2 -11.09 54.63 6.59
CA ASN A 2 -9.73 55.13 6.85
C ASN A 2 -8.70 54.42 5.94
N VAL A 3 -7.80 55.18 5.31
CA VAL A 3 -6.79 54.68 4.36
C VAL A 3 -5.89 53.62 5.00
N ALA A 4 -5.59 53.76 6.29
CA ALA A 4 -4.81 52.79 7.06
C ALA A 4 -5.54 51.45 7.23
N VAL A 5 -6.86 51.49 7.42
CA VAL A 5 -7.72 50.29 7.55
C VAL A 5 -7.83 49.59 6.19
N LYS A 6 -8.00 50.34 5.10
CA LYS A 6 -8.02 49.81 3.73
C LYS A 6 -6.72 49.06 3.39
N ASN A 7 -5.56 49.65 3.70
CA ASN A 7 -4.26 49.05 3.43
C ASN A 7 -3.98 47.80 4.30
N SER A 8 -4.41 47.80 5.57
CA SER A 8 -4.33 46.60 6.40
C SER A 8 -5.25 45.50 5.88
N LEU A 9 -6.50 45.82 5.51
CA LEU A 9 -7.46 44.85 4.98
C LEU A 9 -6.94 44.20 3.69
N ILE A 10 -6.31 44.99 2.81
CA ILE A 10 -5.67 44.47 1.59
C ILE A 10 -4.50 43.55 1.94
N LYS A 11 -3.58 43.96 2.83
CA LYS A 11 -2.44 43.12 3.23
C LYS A 11 -2.86 41.81 3.88
N TYR A 12 -3.76 41.86 4.86
CA TYR A 12 -4.23 40.65 5.55
C TYR A 12 -5.13 39.80 4.66
N GLY A 13 -5.92 40.41 3.77
CA GLY A 13 -6.70 39.70 2.76
C GLY A 13 -5.82 38.93 1.78
N PHE A 14 -4.75 39.54 1.27
CA PHE A 14 -3.78 38.85 0.42
C PHE A 14 -3.04 37.74 1.17
N LEU A 15 -2.69 37.96 2.44
CA LEU A 15 -2.03 36.95 3.26
C LEU A 15 -2.93 35.73 3.49
N VAL A 16 -4.21 35.94 3.84
CA VAL A 16 -5.19 34.86 4.02
C VAL A 16 -5.41 34.14 2.68
N LEU A 17 -5.57 34.86 1.58
CA LEU A 17 -5.75 34.26 0.25
C LEU A 17 -4.53 33.40 -0.15
N PHE A 18 -3.32 33.86 0.16
CA PHE A 18 -2.09 33.10 -0.07
C PHE A 18 -2.09 31.79 0.71
N PHE A 19 -2.43 31.81 2.00
CA PHE A 19 -2.49 30.59 2.81
C PHE A 19 -3.59 29.63 2.35
N VAL A 20 -4.74 30.14 1.90
CA VAL A 20 -5.81 29.30 1.31
C VAL A 20 -5.32 28.64 0.02
N CYS A 21 -4.68 29.39 -0.88
CA CYS A 21 -4.09 28.83 -2.10
C CYS A 21 -3.01 27.78 -1.77
N LEU A 22 -2.15 28.04 -0.79
CA LEU A 22 -1.12 27.09 -0.36
C LEU A 22 -1.75 25.79 0.18
N ALA A 23 -2.79 25.88 1.01
CA ALA A 23 -3.50 24.72 1.54
C ALA A 23 -4.14 23.89 0.42
N ILE A 24 -4.75 24.54 -0.57
CA ILE A 24 -5.32 23.86 -1.75
C ILE A 24 -4.23 23.14 -2.54
N LEU A 25 -3.10 23.82 -2.81
CA LEU A 25 -1.97 23.23 -3.53
C LEU A 25 -1.36 22.04 -2.79
N LEU A 26 -1.20 22.13 -1.48
CA LEU A 26 -0.73 21.02 -0.65
C LEU A 26 -1.72 19.85 -0.65
N GLY A 27 -3.03 20.13 -0.57
CA GLY A 27 -4.07 19.11 -0.68
C GLY A 27 -4.05 18.39 -2.03
N LEU A 28 -3.89 19.13 -3.12
CA LEU A 28 -3.73 18.58 -4.47
C LEU A 28 -2.44 17.76 -4.61
N ALA A 29 -1.31 18.27 -4.11
CA ALA A 29 -0.04 17.56 -4.15
C ALA A 29 -0.10 16.24 -3.36
N HIS A 30 -0.74 16.25 -2.20
CA HIS A 30 -0.96 15.06 -1.39
C HIS A 30 -1.87 14.06 -2.10
N HIS A 31 -2.99 14.51 -2.66
CA HIS A 31 -3.91 13.65 -3.40
C HIS A 31 -3.25 13.01 -4.63
N LEU A 32 -2.55 13.80 -5.44
CA LEU A 32 -1.83 13.33 -6.63
C LEU A 32 -0.68 12.38 -6.27
N SER A 33 0.03 12.63 -5.17
CA SER A 33 1.12 11.76 -4.71
C SER A 33 0.58 10.44 -4.15
N GLY A 34 -0.51 10.46 -3.38
CA GLY A 34 -1.14 9.26 -2.84
C GLY A 34 -1.71 8.38 -3.95
N THR A 35 -2.53 8.94 -4.83
CA THR A 35 -3.09 8.19 -5.98
C THR A 35 -2.02 7.67 -6.93
N GLY A 36 -0.93 8.42 -7.14
CA GLY A 36 0.20 7.98 -7.95
C GLY A 36 1.02 6.86 -7.31
N ALA A 37 1.19 6.87 -5.99
CA ALA A 37 1.91 5.83 -5.25
C ALA A 37 1.14 4.51 -5.25
N ASP A 38 -0.16 4.54 -4.96
CA ASP A 38 -1.04 3.37 -4.95
C ASP A 38 -1.10 2.70 -6.34
N ASN A 39 -1.23 3.51 -7.41
CA ASN A 39 -1.25 2.99 -8.77
C ASN A 39 0.08 2.35 -9.18
N ARG A 40 1.22 2.96 -8.82
CA ARG A 40 2.55 2.38 -9.09
C ARG A 40 2.76 1.07 -8.33
N LEU A 41 2.29 1.02 -7.08
CA LEU A 41 2.35 -0.18 -6.26
C LEU A 41 1.52 -1.29 -6.89
N LYS A 42 0.27 -0.99 -7.27
CA LYS A 42 -0.64 -1.92 -7.96
C LYS A 42 -0.01 -2.47 -9.25
N THR A 43 0.43 -1.61 -10.15
CA THR A 43 1.05 -2.03 -11.43
C THR A 43 2.33 -2.84 -11.22
N GLY A 44 3.15 -2.49 -10.22
CA GLY A 44 4.35 -3.25 -9.90
C GLY A 44 4.02 -4.66 -9.40
N ILE A 45 2.98 -4.81 -8.57
CA ILE A 45 2.54 -6.11 -8.07
C ILE A 45 1.95 -6.95 -9.21
N GLU A 46 1.10 -6.37 -10.06
CA GLU A 46 0.54 -7.06 -11.25
C GLU A 46 1.64 -7.58 -12.17
N THR A 47 2.68 -6.76 -12.39
CA THR A 47 3.85 -7.14 -13.20
C THR A 47 4.58 -8.32 -12.56
N MET A 48 4.93 -8.22 -11.27
CA MET A 48 5.65 -9.26 -10.53
C MET A 48 4.88 -10.59 -10.49
N LEU A 49 3.56 -10.52 -10.27
CA LEU A 49 2.71 -11.71 -10.24
C LEU A 49 2.56 -12.34 -11.63
N THR A 50 2.47 -11.52 -12.68
CA THR A 50 2.41 -12.01 -14.06
C THR A 50 3.69 -12.73 -14.45
N GLU A 51 4.84 -12.21 -14.03
CA GLU A 51 6.15 -12.87 -14.21
C GLU A 51 6.25 -14.17 -13.40
N THR A 52 5.78 -14.17 -12.15
CA THR A 52 5.86 -15.33 -11.24
C THR A 52 4.94 -16.49 -11.66
N TYR A 53 3.69 -16.19 -12.04
CA TYR A 53 2.68 -17.19 -12.35
C TYR A 53 2.47 -17.40 -13.86
N SER A 54 3.23 -16.70 -14.71
CA SER A 54 3.10 -16.74 -16.19
C SER A 54 1.67 -16.51 -16.70
N THR A 55 0.84 -15.85 -15.90
CA THR A 55 -0.57 -15.59 -16.16
C THR A 55 -0.85 -14.14 -15.83
N ALA A 56 -1.55 -13.41 -16.71
CA ALA A 56 -1.90 -12.02 -16.46
C ALA A 56 -2.79 -11.93 -15.20
N ILE A 57 -2.23 -11.38 -14.12
CA ILE A 57 -2.98 -11.11 -12.89
C ILE A 57 -3.43 -9.66 -12.91
N ILE A 58 -4.74 -9.44 -12.79
CA ILE A 58 -5.35 -8.12 -12.72
C ILE A 58 -5.85 -7.92 -11.30
N LEU A 59 -5.30 -6.93 -10.62
CA LEU A 59 -5.78 -6.56 -9.30
C LEU A 59 -7.06 -5.73 -9.46
N GLU A 60 -8.12 -6.11 -8.76
CA GLU A 60 -9.43 -5.48 -8.86
C GLU A 60 -9.54 -4.33 -7.85
N GLU A 61 -10.45 -4.48 -6.88
CA GLU A 61 -10.74 -3.54 -5.82
C GLU A 61 -9.72 -3.66 -4.69
N LYS A 62 -9.27 -2.50 -4.19
CA LYS A 62 -8.47 -2.40 -2.96
C LYS A 62 -9.38 -2.69 -1.78
N ILE A 63 -8.99 -3.65 -0.94
CA ILE A 63 -9.77 -4.06 0.23
C ILE A 63 -9.08 -3.62 1.51
N THR A 64 -9.88 -3.40 2.55
CA THR A 64 -9.37 -3.18 3.90
C THR A 64 -9.36 -4.50 4.63
N VAL A 65 -8.18 -4.96 5.05
CA VAL A 65 -8.07 -6.10 5.96
C VAL A 65 -8.36 -5.58 7.37
N HIS A 66 -9.37 -6.15 8.03
CA HIS A 66 -9.69 -5.79 9.43
C HIS A 66 -8.66 -6.43 10.38
N ASN A 67 -8.36 -5.79 11.52
CA ASN A 67 -7.36 -6.25 12.53
C ASN A 67 -5.89 -6.28 12.07
N ALA A 68 -5.59 -5.66 10.93
CA ALA A 68 -4.29 -5.68 10.29
C ALA A 68 -3.29 -4.65 10.87
N GLY A 69 -3.77 -3.63 11.58
CA GLY A 69 -2.92 -2.56 12.15
C GLY A 69 -2.07 -1.86 11.07
N TRP A 70 -0.86 -1.43 11.43
CA TRP A 70 0.11 -0.80 10.51
C TRP A 70 0.90 -1.83 9.69
N THR A 71 0.47 -3.10 9.73
CA THR A 71 1.26 -4.22 9.24
C THR A 71 1.16 -4.37 7.72
N PHE A 72 0.03 -3.98 7.15
CA PHE A 72 -0.24 -4.08 5.72
C PHE A 72 -0.03 -2.71 5.10
N LEU A 73 0.70 -2.70 3.98
CA LEU A 73 0.74 -1.53 3.12
C LEU A 73 -0.62 -1.43 2.43
N GLU A 74 -1.00 -2.46 1.69
CA GLU A 74 -2.23 -2.51 0.90
C GLU A 74 -2.67 -3.95 0.62
N ALA A 75 -3.96 -4.16 0.33
CA ALA A 75 -4.51 -5.44 -0.10
C ALA A 75 -5.52 -5.25 -1.24
N TRP A 76 -5.60 -6.22 -2.15
CA TRP A 76 -6.49 -6.20 -3.31
C TRP A 76 -7.12 -7.56 -3.55
N LYS A 77 -8.29 -7.58 -4.18
CA LYS A 77 -8.87 -8.80 -4.75
C LYS A 77 -8.28 -9.11 -6.12
N SER A 78 -8.20 -10.40 -6.43
CA SER A 78 -7.89 -10.93 -7.76
C SER A 78 -8.72 -12.20 -7.96
N GLY A 79 -9.92 -12.07 -8.54
CA GLY A 79 -10.88 -13.17 -8.62
C GLY A 79 -11.28 -13.70 -7.24
N LYS A 80 -10.91 -14.95 -6.93
CA LYS A 80 -11.17 -15.58 -5.61
C LYS A 80 -10.06 -15.35 -4.61
N GLU A 81 -8.92 -14.85 -5.07
CA GLU A 81 -7.72 -14.68 -4.26
C GLU A 81 -7.66 -13.26 -3.69
N THR A 82 -6.94 -13.13 -2.59
CA THR A 82 -6.59 -11.83 -2.01
C THR A 82 -5.08 -11.66 -2.08
N VAL A 83 -4.63 -10.58 -2.71
CA VAL A 83 -3.23 -10.22 -2.83
C VAL A 83 -2.90 -9.17 -1.77
N LEU A 84 -1.90 -9.43 -0.95
CA LEU A 84 -1.50 -8.59 0.17
C LEU A 84 -0.06 -8.10 0.00
N ALA A 85 0.13 -6.78 0.06
CA ALA A 85 1.44 -6.16 0.10
C ALA A 85 1.74 -5.71 1.53
N LEU A 86 2.87 -6.15 2.07
CA LEU A 86 3.28 -5.81 3.43
C LEU A 86 4.79 -5.64 3.56
N ARG A 87 5.19 -4.85 4.56
CA ARG A 87 6.60 -4.60 4.83
C ARG A 87 7.19 -5.76 5.62
N VAL A 88 7.98 -6.59 4.96
CA VAL A 88 8.74 -7.69 5.57
C VAL A 88 10.14 -7.20 5.90
N THR A 89 10.60 -7.38 7.14
CA THR A 89 11.96 -6.99 7.55
C THR A 89 12.86 -8.22 7.59
N GLY A 90 13.86 -8.25 6.73
CA GLY A 90 14.95 -9.24 6.74
C GLY A 90 16.22 -8.68 7.37
N THR A 91 17.29 -9.47 7.37
CA THR A 91 18.60 -9.04 7.89
C THR A 91 19.23 -7.91 7.09
N SER A 92 18.87 -7.77 5.80
CA SER A 92 19.35 -6.73 4.90
C SER A 92 18.44 -5.48 4.86
N GLY A 93 17.36 -5.46 5.64
CA GLY A 93 16.45 -4.32 5.76
C GLY A 93 14.99 -4.63 5.43
N PRO A 94 14.16 -3.58 5.32
CA PRO A 94 12.74 -3.70 4.99
C PRO A 94 12.51 -3.85 3.49
N TYR A 95 11.62 -4.75 3.11
CA TYR A 95 11.19 -5.00 1.74
C TYR A 95 9.66 -5.09 1.67
N THR A 96 9.09 -4.77 0.51
CA THR A 96 7.66 -5.00 0.25
C THR A 96 7.48 -6.44 -0.23
N GLY A 97 7.04 -7.32 0.65
CA GLY A 97 6.66 -8.69 0.33
C GLY A 97 5.22 -8.75 -0.16
N VAL A 98 5.00 -9.58 -1.17
CA VAL A 98 3.68 -9.85 -1.75
C VAL A 98 3.27 -11.27 -1.40
N PHE A 99 2.07 -11.42 -0.87
CA PHE A 99 1.48 -12.68 -0.46
C PHE A 99 0.12 -12.86 -1.15
N VAL A 100 -0.21 -14.10 -1.48
CA VAL A 100 -1.48 -14.47 -2.12
C VAL A 100 -2.23 -15.42 -1.20
N TYR A 101 -3.41 -14.99 -0.75
CA TYR A 101 -4.34 -15.80 0.00
C TYR A 101 -5.37 -16.42 -0.95
N ASP A 102 -5.51 -17.75 -0.91
CA ASP A 102 -6.32 -18.52 -1.86
C ASP A 102 -7.84 -18.45 -1.62
N GLY A 103 -8.27 -17.82 -0.52
CA GLY A 103 -9.68 -17.75 -0.12
C GLY A 103 -10.17 -18.95 0.69
N VAL A 104 -9.37 -20.02 0.80
CA VAL A 104 -9.75 -21.31 1.43
C VAL A 104 -8.97 -21.56 2.73
N GLY A 105 -7.93 -20.77 3.00
CA GLY A 105 -7.17 -20.82 4.25
C GLY A 105 -5.66 -20.94 4.06
N SER A 106 -5.16 -20.88 2.83
CA SER A 106 -3.72 -20.89 2.57
C SER A 106 -3.24 -19.52 2.10
N THR A 107 -2.11 -19.09 2.64
CA THR A 107 -1.37 -17.93 2.16
C THR A 107 -0.03 -18.38 1.66
N ASN A 108 0.32 -18.00 0.42
CA ASN A 108 1.62 -18.27 -0.17
C ASN A 108 2.38 -16.97 -0.42
N PHE A 109 3.68 -16.98 -0.17
CA PHE A 109 4.56 -15.91 -0.57
C PHE A 109 4.81 -15.94 -2.09
N ALA A 110 4.47 -14.84 -2.77
CA ALA A 110 4.68 -14.70 -4.21
C ALA A 110 6.05 -14.10 -4.54
N GLY A 111 6.54 -13.18 -3.72
CA GLY A 111 7.84 -12.56 -3.96
C GLY A 111 8.03 -11.21 -3.30
N ILE A 112 9.12 -10.55 -3.67
CA ILE A 112 9.47 -9.20 -3.23
C ILE A 112 9.29 -8.26 -4.41
N LEU A 113 8.52 -7.20 -4.20
CA LEU A 113 8.28 -6.19 -5.22
C LEU A 113 9.61 -5.53 -5.65
N GLY A 114 9.85 -5.45 -6.96
CA GLY A 114 11.06 -4.86 -7.53
C GLY A 114 12.31 -5.74 -7.43
N SER A 115 12.12 -7.06 -7.27
CA SER A 115 13.18 -8.06 -7.34
C SER A 115 12.96 -8.97 -8.55
N ASP A 116 13.99 -9.12 -9.36
CA ASP A 116 13.95 -9.85 -10.64
C ASP A 116 13.82 -11.38 -10.46
N ASN A 117 13.85 -11.88 -9.21
CA ASN A 117 13.55 -13.26 -8.87
C ASN A 117 13.16 -13.41 -7.39
N SER A 118 12.37 -14.44 -7.14
CA SER A 118 11.78 -14.96 -5.90
C SER A 118 12.75 -15.25 -4.74
N ASP A 119 14.02 -14.88 -4.88
CA ASP A 119 15.10 -15.29 -3.98
C ASP A 119 15.17 -14.38 -2.75
N ALA A 120 14.15 -14.51 -1.90
CA ALA A 120 14.02 -13.83 -0.62
C ALA A 120 15.28 -14.02 0.25
N SER A 121 15.97 -15.14 0.07
CA SER A 121 17.23 -15.49 0.73
C SER A 121 18.32 -14.42 0.54
N THR A 122 18.48 -13.90 -0.68
CA THR A 122 19.49 -12.87 -1.04
C THR A 122 19.20 -11.51 -0.41
N ARG A 123 17.93 -11.28 -0.05
CA ARG A 123 17.46 -10.09 0.68
C ARG A 123 17.44 -10.32 2.19
N GLY A 124 18.01 -11.42 2.68
CA GLY A 124 18.07 -11.72 4.11
C GLY A 124 16.72 -12.12 4.70
N LEU A 125 15.77 -12.55 3.87
CA LEU A 125 14.50 -13.11 4.31
C LEU A 125 14.62 -14.63 4.38
N SER A 126 14.57 -15.14 5.60
CA SER A 126 14.59 -16.58 5.85
C SER A 126 13.23 -17.21 5.55
N GLN A 127 13.23 -18.50 5.19
CA GLN A 127 11.99 -19.26 5.05
C GLN A 127 11.13 -19.22 6.33
N TYR A 128 11.78 -19.23 7.49
CA TYR A 128 11.09 -19.08 8.77
C TYR A 128 10.29 -17.77 8.85
N THR A 129 10.91 -16.65 8.46
CA THR A 129 10.24 -15.33 8.44
C THR A 129 9.04 -15.34 7.50
N ILE A 130 9.19 -15.94 6.32
CA ILE A 130 8.12 -16.05 5.32
C ILE A 130 6.95 -16.85 5.88
N THR A 131 7.21 -18.05 6.42
CA THR A 131 6.18 -18.92 6.97
C THR A 131 5.47 -18.33 8.19
N VAL A 132 6.18 -17.57 9.03
CA VAL A 132 5.53 -16.81 10.12
C VAL A 132 4.54 -15.79 9.58
N TRP A 133 4.88 -15.10 8.48
CA TRP A 133 3.97 -14.18 7.82
C TRP A 133 2.78 -14.87 7.17
N GLU A 134 3.00 -15.96 6.43
CA GLU A 134 1.93 -16.77 5.82
C GLU A 134 0.89 -17.20 6.85
N ASN A 135 1.34 -17.79 7.97
CA ASN A 135 0.46 -18.21 9.06
C ASN A 135 -0.30 -17.05 9.70
N ARG A 136 0.38 -15.92 9.90
CA ARG A 136 -0.24 -14.72 10.48
C ARG A 136 -1.30 -14.13 9.57
N ILE A 137 -1.05 -14.07 8.27
CA ILE A 137 -1.99 -13.55 7.27
C ILE A 137 -3.21 -14.45 7.19
N THR A 138 -3.02 -15.76 7.08
CA THR A 138 -4.12 -16.73 7.11
C THR A 138 -4.99 -16.51 8.34
N SER A 139 -4.38 -16.41 9.53
CA SER A 139 -5.14 -16.16 10.76
C SER A 139 -5.89 -14.82 10.75
N LEU A 140 -5.29 -13.75 10.26
CA LEU A 140 -5.91 -12.42 10.23
C LEU A 140 -7.05 -12.32 9.22
N VAL A 141 -6.86 -12.85 8.02
CA VAL A 141 -7.86 -12.79 6.94
C VAL A 141 -9.03 -13.72 7.26
N GLN A 142 -8.77 -14.92 7.76
CA GLN A 142 -9.81 -15.88 8.16
C GLN A 142 -10.66 -15.34 9.33
N ASN A 143 -10.02 -14.89 10.42
CA ASN A 143 -10.74 -14.34 11.57
C ASN A 143 -11.48 -13.02 11.23
N GLY A 144 -11.00 -12.27 10.24
CA GLY A 144 -11.68 -11.09 9.73
C GLY A 144 -12.96 -11.42 8.95
N ALA A 145 -12.96 -12.52 8.19
CA ALA A 145 -14.12 -12.99 7.44
C ALA A 145 -15.24 -13.54 8.36
N ASP A 146 -14.87 -14.21 9.45
CA ASP A 146 -15.82 -14.78 10.43
C ASP A 146 -16.49 -13.71 11.33
N SER A 147 -16.07 -12.45 11.23
CA SER A 147 -16.57 -11.33 12.04
C SER A 147 -17.58 -10.42 11.31
N GLN A 148 -18.02 -10.80 10.11
CA GLN A 148 -19.12 -10.16 9.35
C GLN A 148 -20.41 -10.96 9.44
#